data_AF-A0A256BNK3-F1
#
_entry.id   AF-A0A256BNK3-F1
#
_cell.length_a   1.000
_cell.length_b   1.000
_cell.length_c   1.000
_cell.angle_alpha   90.00
_cell.angle_beta   90.00
_cell.angle_gamma   90.00
#
_symmetry.space_group_name_H-M   'P 1'
#
loop_
_entity.id
_entity.type
_entity.pdbx_description
1 polymer ?
#
loop_
_entity_poly.entity_id
_entity_poly.type
_entity_poly.pdbx_seq_one_letter_code
_entity_poly.pdbx_strand_id
1 'polypeptide(L)'
;MEDPKSNNNRVWKHINNAQLVRYLLMFALAWAIAQVLAYFATVIVIFIFAAILAFLLNYPVKFISRFIPRSIAVLVVFLLALLVIGGLTATLGIAVIAQAQQLLAQAPQLLDWMIAQLQSIQSFMENQNIKVDLSTFEGQLREQALSAISIGLTTLQKVLFNLLDIILVGVITPFPL
;
A
#
# COMPACT_ATOMS: atom_id res chain seq x y z
N MET A 1 -52.18 56.94 -4.58
CA MET A 1 -52.36 55.51 -4.93
C MET A 1 -51.23 55.13 -5.85
N GLU A 2 -50.83 53.86 -5.82
CA GLU A 2 -49.83 53.18 -6.68
C GLU A 2 -48.45 52.93 -6.04
N ASP A 3 -48.36 51.78 -5.36
CA ASP A 3 -47.16 50.95 -5.27
C ASP A 3 -46.68 50.51 -6.66
N PRO A 4 -45.36 50.37 -6.87
CA PRO A 4 -44.85 49.32 -7.72
C PRO A 4 -43.97 48.36 -6.93
N LYS A 5 -44.54 47.18 -6.76
CA LYS A 5 -43.99 45.98 -6.14
C LYS A 5 -42.74 45.48 -6.87
N SER A 6 -41.93 44.74 -6.10
CA SER A 6 -41.46 43.40 -6.45
C SER A 6 -40.72 43.25 -7.80
N ASN A 7 -39.40 43.47 -7.80
CA ASN A 7 -38.55 42.89 -8.85
C ASN A 7 -37.15 42.46 -8.40
N ASN A 8 -36.90 42.24 -7.10
CA ASN A 8 -35.57 41.81 -6.63
C ASN A 8 -35.48 40.31 -6.33
N ASN A 9 -36.54 39.52 -6.53
CA ASN A 9 -36.56 38.10 -6.12
C ASN A 9 -36.48 37.10 -7.30
N ARG A 10 -36.55 37.57 -8.55
CA ARG A 10 -36.49 36.72 -9.76
C ARG A 10 -35.07 36.52 -10.27
N VAL A 11 -34.21 37.55 -10.20
CA VAL A 11 -32.81 37.47 -10.68
C VAL A 11 -31.98 36.53 -9.79
N TRP A 12 -32.21 36.54 -8.48
CA TRP A 12 -31.46 35.72 -7.51
C TRP A 12 -31.86 34.23 -7.49
N LYS A 13 -33.06 33.88 -7.97
CA LYS A 13 -33.52 32.47 -8.02
C LYS A 13 -33.02 31.70 -9.25
N HIS A 14 -32.72 32.39 -10.35
CA HIS A 14 -32.28 31.72 -11.58
C HIS A 14 -30.75 31.58 -11.69
N ILE A 15 -29.99 32.49 -11.05
CA ILE A 15 -28.52 32.47 -11.10
C ILE A 15 -27.93 31.42 -10.15
N ASN A 16 -28.57 31.13 -9.02
CA ASN A 16 -28.06 30.10 -8.10
C ASN A 16 -28.32 28.67 -8.61
N ASN A 17 -29.54 28.31 -8.99
CA ASN A 17 -29.84 26.88 -9.21
C ASN A 17 -29.17 26.28 -10.46
N ALA A 18 -29.15 27.00 -11.60
CA ALA A 18 -28.53 26.47 -12.82
C ALA A 18 -27.00 26.44 -12.73
N GLN A 19 -26.40 27.42 -12.05
CA GLN A 19 -24.95 27.52 -11.90
C GLN A 19 -24.43 26.53 -10.85
N LEU A 20 -25.14 26.34 -9.73
CA LEU A 20 -24.81 25.29 -8.75
C LEU A 20 -24.93 23.89 -9.37
N VAL A 21 -26.00 23.61 -10.12
CA VAL A 21 -26.16 22.30 -10.79
C VAL A 21 -25.04 22.08 -11.81
N ARG A 22 -24.65 23.11 -12.56
CA ARG A 22 -23.55 23.00 -13.54
C ARG A 22 -22.19 22.76 -12.88
N TYR A 23 -21.87 23.47 -11.80
CA TYR A 23 -20.64 23.22 -11.03
C TYR A 23 -20.67 21.85 -10.35
N LEU A 24 -21.82 21.43 -9.82
CA LEU A 24 -21.98 20.12 -9.20
C LEU A 24 -21.86 19.00 -10.23
N LEU A 25 -22.38 19.19 -11.45
CA LEU A 25 -22.20 18.26 -12.56
C LEU A 25 -20.74 18.22 -13.03
N MET A 26 -20.06 19.37 -13.16
CA MET A 26 -18.63 19.39 -13.50
C MET A 26 -17.77 18.72 -12.43
N PHE A 27 -18.08 18.92 -11.15
CA PHE A 27 -17.40 18.28 -10.04
C PHE A 27 -17.70 16.78 -9.99
N ALA A 28 -18.95 16.36 -10.18
CA ALA A 28 -19.34 14.96 -10.24
C ALA A 28 -18.72 14.26 -11.45
N LEU A 29 -18.64 14.93 -12.61
CA LEU A 29 -17.94 14.43 -13.79
C LEU A 29 -16.43 14.35 -13.54
N ALA A 30 -15.82 15.36 -12.93
CA ALA A 30 -14.40 15.33 -12.58
C ALA A 30 -14.09 14.21 -11.57
N TRP A 31 -14.98 14.00 -10.60
CA TRP A 31 -14.90 12.92 -9.62
C TRP A 31 -15.06 11.55 -10.29
N ALA A 32 -16.07 11.38 -11.15
CA ALA A 32 -16.27 10.15 -11.91
C ALA A 32 -15.10 9.85 -12.85
N ILE A 33 -14.58 10.87 -13.53
CA ILE A 33 -13.39 10.75 -14.38
C ILE A 33 -12.18 10.37 -13.53
N ALA A 34 -11.96 10.99 -12.36
CA ALA A 34 -10.86 10.64 -11.46
C ALA A 34 -10.97 9.19 -10.95
N GLN A 35 -12.19 8.71 -10.71
CA GLN A 35 -12.43 7.35 -10.23
C GLN A 35 -12.23 6.30 -11.33
N VAL A 36 -12.64 6.60 -12.56
CA VAL A 36 -12.32 5.81 -13.76
C VAL A 36 -10.81 5.84 -14.01
N LEU A 37 -10.15 7.00 -13.92
CA LEU A 37 -8.70 7.13 -14.07
C LEU A 37 -7.96 6.35 -12.99
N ALA A 38 -8.40 6.34 -11.73
CA ALA A 38 -7.81 5.56 -10.66
C ALA A 38 -7.97 4.05 -10.89
N TYR A 39 -9.11 3.63 -11.44
CA TYR A 39 -9.36 2.24 -11.81
C TYR A 39 -8.46 1.79 -12.98
N PHE A 40 -8.30 2.64 -13.99
CA PHE A 40 -7.41 2.41 -15.14
C PHE A 40 -5.94 2.73 -14.84
N ALA A 41 -5.62 3.44 -13.75
CA ALA A 41 -4.24 3.78 -13.38
C ALA A 41 -3.46 2.51 -13.10
N THR A 42 -4.05 1.54 -12.40
CA THR A 42 -3.43 0.23 -12.20
C THR A 42 -3.14 -0.45 -13.53
N VAL A 43 -4.08 -0.40 -14.50
CA VAL A 43 -3.90 -0.98 -15.83
C VAL A 43 -2.81 -0.25 -16.62
N ILE A 44 -2.80 1.09 -16.60
CA ILE A 44 -1.81 1.93 -17.30
C ILE A 44 -0.42 1.75 -16.68
N VAL A 45 -0.31 1.64 -15.36
CA VAL A 45 0.96 1.39 -14.67
C VAL A 45 1.49 0.00 -15.02
N ILE A 46 0.63 -1.03 -15.02
CA ILE A 46 0.99 -2.37 -15.50
C ILE A 46 1.40 -2.32 -16.97
N PHE A 47 0.71 -1.53 -17.80
CA PHE A 47 1.02 -1.39 -19.23
C PHE A 47 2.34 -0.66 -19.47
N ILE A 48 2.65 0.37 -18.70
CA ILE A 48 3.92 1.12 -18.76
C ILE A 48 5.05 0.25 -18.21
N PHE A 49 4.83 -0.47 -17.10
CA PHE A 49 5.81 -1.44 -16.60
C PHE A 49 6.04 -2.57 -17.60
N ALA A 50 4.99 -3.09 -18.21
CA ALA A 50 5.09 -4.08 -19.27
C ALA A 50 5.77 -3.51 -20.53
N ALA A 51 5.54 -2.25 -20.87
CA ALA A 51 6.19 -1.56 -21.99
C ALA A 51 7.68 -1.28 -21.70
N ILE A 52 8.02 -0.85 -20.49
CA ILE A 52 9.40 -0.64 -20.03
C ILE A 52 10.11 -1.98 -19.95
N LEU A 53 9.47 -3.01 -19.38
CA LEU A 53 10.01 -4.37 -19.37
C LEU A 53 10.17 -4.89 -20.80
N ALA A 54 9.17 -4.76 -21.67
CA ALA A 54 9.24 -5.14 -23.07
C ALA A 54 10.32 -4.35 -23.85
N PHE A 55 10.58 -3.10 -23.49
CA PHE A 55 11.62 -2.25 -24.11
C PHE A 55 13.01 -2.61 -23.60
N LEU A 56 13.13 -2.82 -22.29
CA LEU A 56 14.33 -3.33 -21.63
C LEU A 56 14.69 -4.72 -22.14
N LEU A 57 13.68 -5.45 -22.58
CA LEU A 57 13.76 -6.80 -23.09
C LEU A 57 13.85 -6.87 -24.63
N ASN A 58 13.44 -5.84 -25.36
CA ASN A 58 13.73 -5.69 -26.78
C ASN A 58 15.25 -5.63 -27.05
N TYR A 59 16.02 -5.17 -26.06
CA TYR A 59 17.49 -5.14 -26.12
C TYR A 59 18.15 -6.55 -26.06
N PRO A 60 17.81 -7.45 -25.11
CA PRO A 60 18.25 -8.85 -25.13
C PRO A 60 17.53 -9.71 -26.19
N VAL A 61 16.29 -9.39 -26.58
CA VAL A 61 15.57 -10.10 -27.65
C VAL A 61 16.28 -9.95 -29.00
N LYS A 62 16.90 -8.80 -29.31
CA LYS A 62 17.76 -8.68 -30.50
C LYS A 62 19.00 -9.59 -30.44
N PHE A 63 19.52 -9.87 -29.25
CA PHE A 63 20.66 -10.77 -29.04
C PHE A 63 20.26 -12.25 -29.21
N ILE A 64 19.03 -12.60 -28.85
CA ILE A 64 18.48 -13.97 -28.89
C ILE A 64 17.72 -14.29 -30.20
N SER A 65 17.26 -13.28 -30.93
CA SER A 65 16.54 -13.40 -32.21
C SER A 65 17.36 -14.05 -33.34
N ARG A 66 18.66 -14.31 -33.14
CA ARG A 66 19.49 -15.00 -34.14
C ARG A 66 19.21 -16.52 -34.19
N PHE A 67 18.63 -17.12 -33.15
CA PHE A 67 18.61 -18.58 -33.01
C PHE A 67 17.25 -19.25 -32.73
N ILE A 68 16.14 -18.54 -32.42
CA ILE A 68 14.92 -19.20 -31.88
C ILE A 68 13.59 -18.59 -32.39
N PRO A 69 12.53 -19.40 -32.65
CA PRO A 69 11.19 -18.94 -33.05
C PRO A 69 10.50 -18.07 -31.98
N ARG A 70 9.74 -17.05 -32.42
CA ARG A 70 9.18 -15.98 -31.57
C ARG A 70 8.45 -16.45 -30.30
N SER A 71 7.78 -17.61 -30.33
CA SER A 71 7.03 -18.14 -29.19
C SER A 71 7.91 -18.52 -27.99
N ILE A 72 9.10 -19.08 -28.24
CA ILE A 72 10.05 -19.46 -27.19
C ILE A 72 10.75 -18.23 -26.62
N ALA A 73 11.00 -17.21 -27.46
CA ALA A 73 11.59 -15.96 -27.00
C ALA A 73 10.69 -15.27 -25.96
N VAL A 74 9.37 -15.22 -26.19
CA VAL A 74 8.40 -14.65 -25.21
C VAL A 74 8.36 -15.47 -23.91
N LEU A 75 8.42 -16.81 -23.99
CA LEU A 75 8.44 -17.69 -22.82
C LEU A 75 9.69 -17.47 -21.95
N VAL A 76 10.88 -17.44 -22.55
CA VAL A 76 12.16 -17.25 -21.84
C VAL A 76 12.21 -15.91 -21.12
N VAL A 77 11.76 -14.88 -21.82
CA VAL A 77 11.61 -13.51 -21.33
C VAL A 77 10.69 -13.44 -20.12
N PHE A 78 9.54 -14.09 -20.21
CA PHE A 78 8.54 -14.11 -19.15
C PHE A 78 9.11 -14.82 -17.93
N LEU A 79 9.78 -15.96 -18.12
CA LEU A 79 10.47 -16.70 -17.07
C LEU A 79 11.56 -15.86 -16.39
N LEU A 80 12.36 -15.13 -17.17
CA LEU A 80 13.48 -14.33 -16.66
C LEU A 80 12.97 -13.13 -15.84
N ALA A 81 11.92 -12.45 -16.31
CA ALA A 81 11.28 -11.37 -15.55
C ALA A 81 10.69 -11.88 -14.23
N LEU A 82 10.01 -13.04 -14.27
CA LEU A 82 9.40 -13.66 -13.09
C LEU A 82 10.47 -14.13 -12.09
N LEU A 83 11.60 -14.66 -12.58
CA LEU A 83 12.73 -15.06 -11.75
C LEU A 83 13.43 -13.85 -11.10
N VAL A 84 13.61 -12.75 -11.82
CA VAL A 84 14.18 -11.51 -11.25
C VAL A 84 13.26 -10.93 -10.18
N ILE A 85 11.96 -10.84 -10.45
CA ILE A 85 10.97 -10.31 -9.48
C ILE A 85 10.86 -11.25 -8.26
N GLY A 86 10.78 -12.56 -8.50
CA GLY A 86 10.71 -13.57 -7.44
C GLY A 86 11.97 -13.57 -6.58
N GLY A 87 13.15 -13.53 -7.21
CA GLY A 87 14.43 -13.45 -6.52
C GLY A 87 14.59 -12.17 -5.70
N LEU A 88 14.20 -11.01 -6.25
CA LEU A 88 14.22 -9.74 -5.53
C LEU A 88 13.24 -9.75 -4.34
N THR A 89 12.01 -10.22 -4.55
CA THR A 89 10.99 -10.31 -3.50
C THR A 89 11.40 -11.27 -2.39
N ALA A 90 11.98 -12.42 -2.75
CA ALA A 90 12.52 -13.37 -1.79
C ALA A 90 13.67 -12.77 -0.98
N THR A 91 14.65 -12.16 -1.65
CA THR A 91 15.83 -11.57 -0.99
C THR A 91 15.44 -10.42 -0.07
N LEU A 92 14.62 -9.49 -0.56
CA LEU A 92 14.12 -8.35 0.23
C LEU A 92 13.17 -8.81 1.34
N GLY A 93 12.26 -9.73 1.04
CA GLY A 93 11.32 -10.28 2.00
C GLY A 93 12.03 -10.97 3.16
N ILE A 94 13.01 -11.83 2.87
CA ILE A 94 13.84 -12.50 3.88
C ILE A 94 14.63 -11.48 4.70
N ALA A 95 15.24 -10.48 4.05
CA ALA A 95 15.97 -9.43 4.76
C ALA A 95 15.07 -8.62 5.71
N VAL A 96 13.86 -8.27 5.28
CA VAL A 96 12.87 -7.56 6.11
C VAL A 96 12.40 -8.44 7.28
N ILE A 97 12.15 -9.73 7.05
CA ILE A 97 11.79 -10.67 8.11
C ILE A 97 12.91 -10.76 9.16
N ALA A 98 14.16 -10.92 8.72
CA ALA A 98 15.31 -11.01 9.62
C ALA A 98 15.48 -9.72 10.44
N GLN A 99 15.32 -8.57 9.81
CA GLN A 99 15.32 -7.27 10.50
C GLN A 99 14.18 -7.16 11.51
N ALA A 100 12.98 -7.62 11.16
CA ALA A 100 11.82 -7.61 12.05
C ALA A 100 11.96 -8.59 13.22
N GLN A 101 12.58 -9.76 13.03
CA GLN A 101 12.93 -10.67 14.14
C GLN A 101 13.92 -10.02 15.10
N GLN A 102 14.93 -9.33 14.57
CA GLN A 102 15.89 -8.60 15.38
C GLN A 102 15.24 -7.44 16.15
N LEU A 103 14.28 -6.75 15.54
CA LEU A 103 13.43 -5.76 16.23
C LEU A 103 12.56 -6.42 17.29
N LEU A 104 11.98 -7.60 17.05
CA LEU A 104 11.19 -8.34 18.03
C LEU A 104 12.04 -8.72 19.26
N ALA A 105 13.32 -9.08 19.05
CA ALA A 105 14.25 -9.40 20.13
C ALA A 105 14.65 -8.16 20.96
N GLN A 106 14.68 -6.98 20.34
CA GLN A 106 14.97 -5.70 21.00
C GLN A 106 13.71 -4.98 21.48
N ALA A 107 12.52 -5.38 21.03
CA ALA A 107 11.25 -4.77 21.38
C ALA A 107 11.00 -4.71 22.89
N PRO A 108 11.29 -5.76 23.68
CA PRO A 108 11.17 -5.67 25.14
C PRO A 108 12.00 -4.53 25.72
N GLN A 109 13.23 -4.35 25.23
CA GLN A 109 14.16 -3.34 25.72
C GLN A 109 13.70 -1.92 25.34
N LEU A 110 13.17 -1.75 24.13
CA LEU A 110 12.60 -0.49 23.66
C LEU A 110 11.32 -0.12 24.43
N LEU A 111 10.48 -1.12 24.71
CA LEU A 111 9.28 -0.95 25.53
C LEU A 111 9.66 -0.62 26.97
N ASP A 112 10.66 -1.27 27.54
CA ASP A 112 11.17 -0.98 28.89
C ASP A 112 11.70 0.47 28.96
N TRP A 113 12.37 0.97 27.92
CA TRP A 113 12.80 2.37 27.83
C TRP A 113 11.63 3.36 27.72
N MET A 114 10.60 3.03 26.94
CA MET A 114 9.38 3.85 26.86
C MET A 114 8.61 3.87 28.19
N ILE A 115 8.48 2.71 28.84
CA ILE A 115 7.83 2.56 30.14
C ILE A 115 8.61 3.37 31.20
N ALA A 116 9.94 3.27 31.23
CA ALA A 116 10.77 4.06 32.15
C ALA A 116 10.57 5.58 31.97
N GLN A 117 10.39 6.06 30.73
CA GLN A 117 10.06 7.46 30.49
C GLN A 117 8.65 7.83 30.96
N LEU A 118 7.67 6.95 30.75
CA LEU A 118 6.31 7.16 31.27
C LEU A 118 6.29 7.20 32.80
N GLN A 119 7.07 6.36 33.47
CA GLN A 119 7.22 6.39 34.93
C GLN A 119 7.82 7.72 35.41
N SER A 120 8.84 8.26 34.72
CA SER A 120 9.39 9.58 35.05
C SER A 120 8.35 10.70 34.92
N ILE A 121 7.45 10.60 33.93
CA ILE A 121 6.33 11.55 33.76
C ILE A 121 5.29 11.36 34.85
N GLN A 122 4.96 10.10 35.20
CA GLN A 122 4.05 9.76 36.28
C GLN A 122 4.55 10.32 37.61
N SER A 123 5.83 10.16 37.95
CA SER A 123 6.40 10.74 39.18
C SER A 123 6.28 12.26 39.23
N PHE A 124 6.36 12.94 38.08
CA PHE A 124 6.14 14.39 37.99
C PHE A 124 4.66 14.77 38.21
N MET A 125 3.72 13.96 37.72
CA MET A 125 2.27 14.15 37.90
C MET A 125 1.79 13.74 39.30
N GLU A 126 2.41 12.74 39.92
CA GLU A 126 2.15 12.35 41.31
C GLU A 126 2.58 13.46 42.28
N ASN A 127 3.68 14.15 41.98
CA ASN A 127 4.09 15.37 42.68
C ASN A 127 3.05 16.51 42.55
N GLN A 128 2.18 16.46 41.55
CA GLN A 128 1.05 17.36 41.33
C GLN A 128 -0.28 16.78 41.86
N ASN A 129 -0.23 15.74 42.69
CA ASN A 129 -1.36 15.08 43.35
C ASN A 129 -2.31 14.30 42.41
N ILE A 130 -1.82 13.90 41.22
CA ILE A 130 -2.56 13.06 40.28
C ILE A 130 -2.03 11.62 40.38
N LYS A 131 -2.82 10.71 40.97
CA LYS A 131 -2.50 9.27 41.01
C LYS A 131 -3.02 8.59 39.76
N VAL A 132 -2.12 8.22 38.86
CA VAL A 132 -2.42 7.40 37.68
C VAL A 132 -1.72 6.06 37.85
N ASP A 133 -2.47 4.97 37.97
CA ASP A 133 -1.88 3.63 38.13
C ASP A 133 -1.57 3.02 36.76
N LEU A 134 -0.37 3.29 36.24
CA LEU A 134 0.07 2.82 34.92
C LEU A 134 0.62 1.38 34.94
N SER A 135 0.85 0.80 36.11
CA SER A 135 1.45 -0.52 36.31
C SER A 135 0.72 -1.65 35.56
N THR A 136 -0.62 -1.58 35.54
CA THR A 136 -1.47 -2.57 34.86
C THR A 136 -1.46 -2.37 33.34
N PHE A 137 -1.33 -1.12 32.90
CA PHE A 137 -1.25 -0.76 31.48
C PHE A 137 0.11 -1.14 30.88
N GLU A 138 1.20 -0.96 31.62
CA GLU A 138 2.55 -1.37 31.22
C GLU A 138 2.62 -2.87 30.87
N GLY A 139 2.08 -3.73 31.75
CA GLY A 139 2.04 -5.17 31.53
C GLY A 139 1.21 -5.56 30.31
N GLN A 140 0.01 -5.00 30.17
CA GLN A 140 -0.86 -5.27 29.02
C GLN A 140 -0.29 -4.74 27.70
N LEU A 141 0.30 -3.54 27.71
CA LEU A 141 0.93 -2.93 26.54
C LEU A 141 2.09 -3.80 26.06
N ARG A 142 2.91 -4.31 26.97
CA ARG A 142 4.05 -5.18 26.62
C ARG A 142 3.58 -6.46 25.95
N GLU A 143 2.62 -7.16 26.55
CA GLU A 143 2.09 -8.41 25.99
C GLU A 143 1.38 -8.19 24.65
N GLN A 144 0.55 -7.15 24.54
CA GLN A 144 -0.17 -6.84 23.29
C GLN A 144 0.76 -6.38 22.18
N ALA A 145 1.75 -5.53 22.49
CA ALA A 145 2.72 -5.07 21.50
C ALA A 145 3.58 -6.24 20.98
N LEU A 146 4.11 -7.09 21.86
CA LEU A 146 4.89 -8.25 21.46
C LEU A 146 4.06 -9.25 20.65
N SER A 147 2.82 -9.52 21.09
CA SER A 147 1.88 -10.38 20.36
C SER A 147 1.57 -9.81 18.97
N ALA A 148 1.22 -8.52 18.87
CA ALA A 148 0.90 -7.87 17.60
C ALA A 148 2.08 -7.89 16.62
N ILE A 149 3.30 -7.60 17.08
CA ILE A 149 4.49 -7.65 16.21
C ILE A 149 4.78 -9.10 15.79
N SER A 150 4.65 -10.07 16.69
CA SER A 150 4.86 -11.49 16.37
C SER A 150 3.86 -12.03 15.34
N ILE A 151 2.58 -11.64 15.47
CA ILE A 151 1.51 -11.99 14.52
C ILE A 151 1.75 -11.30 13.19
N GLY A 152 2.10 -10.00 13.21
CA GLY A 152 2.43 -9.23 12.01
C GLY A 152 3.59 -9.85 11.23
N LEU A 153 4.64 -10.26 11.95
CA LEU A 153 5.81 -10.91 11.38
C LEU A 153 5.48 -12.30 10.81
N THR A 154 4.73 -13.12 11.55
CA THR A 154 4.30 -14.45 11.09
C THR A 154 3.40 -14.35 9.86
N THR A 155 2.51 -13.35 9.83
CA THR A 155 1.64 -13.07 8.68
C THR A 155 2.46 -12.62 7.48
N LEU A 156 3.43 -11.72 7.67
CA LEU A 156 4.35 -11.30 6.61
C LEU A 156 5.13 -12.48 6.03
N GLN A 157 5.67 -13.35 6.88
CA GLN A 157 6.35 -14.57 6.46
C GLN A 157 5.44 -15.45 5.62
N LYS A 158 4.23 -15.71 6.10
CA LYS A 158 3.25 -16.53 5.39
C LYS A 158 2.86 -15.94 4.03
N VAL A 159 2.65 -14.62 3.95
CA VAL A 159 2.35 -13.94 2.68
C VAL A 159 3.54 -14.03 1.73
N LEU A 160 4.76 -13.80 2.21
CA LEU A 160 5.96 -13.92 1.39
C LEU A 160 6.14 -15.34 0.85
N PHE A 161 6.06 -16.37 1.69
CA PHE A 161 6.15 -17.75 1.24
C PHE A 161 5.04 -18.12 0.25
N ASN A 162 3.81 -17.66 0.49
CA ASN A 162 2.69 -17.91 -0.41
C ASN A 162 2.86 -17.19 -1.76
N LEU A 163 3.43 -15.98 -1.79
CA LEU A 163 3.76 -15.27 -3.02
C LEU A 163 4.87 -15.99 -3.79
N LEU A 164 5.90 -16.45 -3.09
CA LEU A 164 6.96 -17.27 -3.68
C LEU A 164 6.39 -18.56 -4.27
N ASP A 165 5.48 -19.24 -3.57
CA ASP A 165 4.86 -20.48 -4.02
C ASP A 165 3.98 -20.26 -5.27
N ILE A 166 3.17 -19.19 -5.29
CA ILE A 166 2.39 -18.80 -6.48
C ILE A 166 3.31 -18.51 -7.68
N ILE A 167 4.42 -17.82 -7.44
CA ILE A 167 5.44 -17.54 -8.45
C ILE A 167 6.07 -18.84 -8.97
N LEU A 168 6.45 -19.73 -8.05
CA LEU A 168 7.15 -20.98 -8.35
C LEU A 168 6.23 -21.96 -9.09
N VAL A 169 5.00 -22.14 -8.61
CA VAL A 169 3.93 -22.87 -9.30
C VAL A 169 3.65 -22.22 -10.66
N GLY A 170 3.52 -20.90 -10.75
CA GLY A 170 3.30 -20.20 -12.03
C GLY A 170 4.41 -20.46 -13.06
N VAL A 171 5.66 -20.58 -12.61
CA VAL A 171 6.82 -20.94 -13.46
C VAL A 171 6.85 -22.42 -13.83
N ILE A 172 6.43 -23.31 -12.93
CA ILE A 172 6.46 -24.77 -13.14
C ILE A 172 5.24 -25.26 -13.94
N THR A 173 4.12 -24.53 -13.87
CA THR A 173 2.84 -24.93 -14.49
C THR A 173 2.62 -24.52 -15.95
N PRO A 174 3.56 -23.98 -16.77
CA PRO A 174 3.28 -23.79 -18.19
C PRO A 174 3.13 -25.13 -18.95
N PHE A 175 3.32 -26.28 -18.30
CA PHE A 175 3.00 -27.60 -18.85
C PHE A 175 2.07 -28.37 -17.90
N PRO A 176 0.74 -28.35 -18.10
CA PRO A 176 -0.08 -29.47 -17.66
C PRO A 176 0.34 -30.70 -18.48
N LEU A 177 0.85 -31.73 -17.80
CA LEU A 177 1.16 -33.04 -18.37
C LEU A 177 -0.12 -33.78 -18.78
#